data_AF-C1E7M9-F1
#
_entry.id   AF-C1E7M9-F1
#
_cell.length_a   1.000
_cell.length_b   1.000
_cell.length_c   1.000
_cell.angle_alpha   90.00
_cell.angle_beta   90.00
_cell.angle_gamma   90.00
#
_symmetry.space_group_name_H-M   'P 1'
#
loop_
_entity.id
_entity.type
_entity.pdbx_description
1 polymer ?
#
loop_
_entity_poly.entity_id
_entity_poly.type
_entity_poly.pdbx_seq_one_letter_code
_entity_poly.pdbx_strand_id
1 'polypeptide(L)'
;MTPRGVAPRTSVVGTEPRAARTCGEASTSYPRAASMRGRARHARGARGGTREISIPAISASGDAREEERADDDGTPDGTPDGTRRSLLASVALLLARSSPALASPSIPARPSPPALAASLPAQLVDALAPATEPGRVADALRLPMTLDGGTYVVRYAIGDTTCRGVVDTGSPFLTMEGRCTDYWGCLKESDARPSGYGDTYEIYGLQEDGVTRWVLGDARFDGEVVDVTVDETVGPPVGPPAGWSETSNNANTSMSGNKLATKQRFTFPEVLFGVTSEVTAKEGSSGSPASYAPFVGLVKERAGDWIRPTFLGQTDVTSFSLDFTTDTLVLSRREQIPRELRAGTMSMVDLRPLGSPVFHYAVEVEELWINGSRHKTDVPIYVVFDSGTTGMLVDRDLFYNSDLALGTFECHMKMRGEDGSRVQIGSSLRTCTSRCLFLTLPIDVPWDGVRRGEAHVIFAGLAFMFNQGSLTVDADARRVRLGGGFKGAAFL
;
A
#
# COMPACT_ATOMS: atom_id res chain seq x y z
N MET A 1 48.17 -12.71 -66.65
CA MET A 1 49.03 -13.80 -66.14
C MET A 1 48.79 -13.94 -64.64
N THR A 2 48.59 -15.16 -64.17
CA THR A 2 48.74 -15.63 -62.76
C THR A 2 50.18 -16.17 -62.57
N PRO A 3 50.60 -16.77 -61.43
CA PRO A 3 50.03 -16.86 -60.06
C PRO A 3 50.89 -16.00 -59.08
N ARG A 4 51.00 -16.14 -57.74
CA ARG A 4 50.64 -17.12 -56.68
C ARG A 4 50.22 -16.35 -55.39
N GLY A 5 49.62 -16.94 -54.35
CA GLY A 5 49.15 -18.33 -54.17
C GLY A 5 49.91 -19.14 -53.10
N VAL A 6 49.49 -19.05 -51.82
CA VAL A 6 49.80 -20.02 -50.74
C VAL A 6 48.53 -20.23 -49.91
N ALA A 7 48.26 -21.46 -49.49
CA ALA A 7 47.09 -21.84 -48.67
C ALA A 7 47.50 -22.88 -47.59
N PRO A 8 46.64 -23.79 -47.08
CA PRO A 8 46.18 -23.72 -45.69
C PRO A 8 46.70 -24.88 -44.81
N ARG A 9 46.27 -24.91 -43.53
CA ARG A 9 46.24 -26.13 -42.71
C ARG A 9 44.93 -26.27 -41.95
N THR A 10 44.52 -27.53 -41.73
CA THR A 10 43.17 -27.93 -41.31
C THR A 10 43.20 -29.02 -40.24
N SER A 11 42.39 -28.85 -39.20
CA SER A 11 41.94 -29.90 -38.26
C SER A 11 40.68 -29.36 -37.56
N VAL A 12 39.43 -29.76 -37.77
CA VAL A 12 38.76 -31.08 -38.03
C VAL A 12 38.37 -31.81 -36.72
N VAL A 13 37.05 -31.84 -36.48
CA VAL A 13 36.26 -32.67 -35.54
C VAL A 13 36.44 -32.42 -34.02
N GLY A 14 35.30 -32.34 -33.31
CA GLY A 14 35.25 -32.15 -31.85
C GLY A 14 33.89 -31.72 -31.28
N THR A 15 32.77 -32.30 -31.73
CA THR A 15 31.43 -32.06 -31.18
C THR A 15 31.15 -32.97 -29.98
N GLU A 16 30.64 -32.42 -28.87
CA GLU A 16 29.69 -33.02 -27.88
C GLU A 16 29.52 -32.04 -26.68
N PRO A 17 28.45 -32.13 -25.87
CA PRO A 17 28.00 -31.02 -25.02
C PRO A 17 28.70 -30.95 -23.65
N ARG A 18 28.76 -29.73 -23.07
CA ARG A 18 29.24 -29.53 -21.69
C ARG A 18 28.07 -29.39 -20.72
N ALA A 19 28.03 -30.29 -19.73
CA ALA A 19 26.90 -30.44 -18.81
C ALA A 19 26.65 -29.21 -17.91
N ALA A 20 25.42 -29.16 -17.37
CA ALA A 20 24.99 -28.16 -16.40
C ALA A 20 25.93 -28.12 -15.18
N ARG A 21 26.27 -26.91 -14.74
CA ARG A 21 26.85 -26.70 -13.41
C ARG A 21 25.71 -26.54 -12.40
N THR A 22 25.59 -27.51 -11.50
CA THR A 22 24.87 -27.30 -10.25
C THR A 22 25.59 -26.24 -9.43
N CYS A 23 24.89 -25.16 -9.07
CA CYS A 23 25.38 -24.22 -8.06
C CYS A 23 25.32 -24.90 -6.69
N GLY A 24 26.43 -24.92 -5.97
CA GLY A 24 26.49 -25.46 -4.60
C GLY A 24 25.77 -24.57 -3.59
N GLU A 25 25.30 -25.18 -2.50
CA GLU A 25 24.53 -24.51 -1.46
C GLU A 25 25.37 -23.46 -0.69
N ALA A 26 25.03 -22.18 -0.84
CA ALA A 26 25.61 -21.10 -0.06
C ALA A 26 24.86 -20.96 1.29
N SER A 27 25.14 -21.87 2.23
CA SER A 27 24.51 -21.86 3.57
C SER A 27 25.03 -20.70 4.44
N THR A 28 24.26 -19.61 4.51
CA THR A 28 24.54 -18.45 5.37
C THR A 28 24.05 -18.71 6.80
N SER A 29 24.87 -19.37 7.62
CA SER A 29 24.57 -19.59 9.03
C SER A 29 24.82 -18.33 9.87
N TYR A 30 23.77 -17.78 10.47
CA TYR A 30 23.88 -16.66 11.41
C TYR A 30 24.50 -17.12 12.76
N PRO A 31 25.44 -16.36 13.33
CA PRO A 31 26.07 -16.72 14.60
C PRO A 31 25.09 -16.55 15.78
N ARG A 32 24.95 -17.60 16.61
CA ARG A 32 24.25 -17.51 17.89
C ARG A 32 24.97 -16.54 18.83
N ALA A 33 24.26 -15.53 19.33
CA ALA A 33 24.72 -14.74 20.47
C ALA A 33 24.88 -15.64 21.71
N ALA A 34 26.02 -15.54 22.40
CA ALA A 34 26.39 -16.46 23.47
C ALA A 34 25.79 -16.06 24.84
N SER A 35 25.25 -17.05 25.56
CA SER A 35 24.72 -16.88 26.92
C SER A 35 25.84 -16.72 27.97
N MET A 36 26.09 -15.49 28.42
CA MET A 36 26.94 -15.22 29.60
C MET A 36 26.17 -15.45 30.91
N ARG A 37 26.30 -16.63 31.52
CA ARG A 37 25.84 -16.89 32.91
C ARG A 37 26.96 -16.58 33.92
N GLY A 38 26.96 -15.36 34.46
CA GLY A 38 27.81 -14.95 35.59
C GLY A 38 27.26 -15.40 36.95
N ARG A 39 28.07 -16.07 37.78
CA ARG A 39 27.67 -16.67 39.06
C ARG A 39 27.26 -15.65 40.14
N ALA A 40 26.26 -16.01 40.94
CA ALA A 40 25.99 -15.37 42.24
C ALA A 40 26.92 -15.88 43.36
N ARG A 41 27.07 -15.07 44.44
CA ARG A 41 27.53 -15.49 45.78
C ARG A 41 26.77 -14.72 46.88
N HIS A 42 26.70 -15.29 48.09
CA HIS A 42 25.84 -14.82 49.19
C HIS A 42 26.54 -13.92 50.23
N ALA A 43 25.79 -12.94 50.75
CA ALA A 43 25.68 -12.56 52.19
C ALA A 43 24.41 -11.68 52.33
N ARG A 44 23.33 -12.05 53.04
CA ARG A 44 23.10 -12.24 54.50
C ARG A 44 22.84 -10.94 55.30
N GLY A 45 21.56 -10.70 55.59
CA GLY A 45 21.03 -9.89 56.71
C GLY A 45 20.74 -8.41 56.41
N ALA A 46 19.93 -7.69 57.20
CA ALA A 46 18.83 -8.09 58.10
C ALA A 46 18.10 -6.83 58.62
N ARG A 47 16.76 -6.89 58.81
CA ARG A 47 15.92 -5.98 59.62
C ARG A 47 15.98 -4.46 59.36
N GLY A 48 14.92 -3.96 58.70
CA GLY A 48 13.93 -3.03 59.31
C GLY A 48 14.31 -1.57 59.61
N GLY A 49 13.31 -0.68 59.51
CA GLY A 49 13.41 0.72 59.95
C GLY A 49 12.64 1.68 59.06
N THR A 50 11.52 2.20 59.55
CA THR A 50 10.81 3.35 58.95
C THR A 50 11.57 4.64 59.22
N ARG A 51 11.75 5.52 58.22
CA ARG A 51 11.75 6.97 58.47
C ARG A 51 11.42 7.84 57.26
N GLU A 52 10.41 8.66 57.47
CA GLU A 52 10.09 9.90 56.78
C GLU A 52 11.12 10.98 57.15
N ILE A 53 11.68 11.69 56.15
CA ILE A 53 12.44 12.95 56.29
C ILE A 53 12.18 13.81 55.02
N SER A 54 11.92 15.11 55.21
CA SER A 54 11.61 16.10 54.16
C SER A 54 12.80 17.07 53.94
N ILE A 55 12.54 18.31 53.45
CA ILE A 55 13.43 19.50 53.47
C ILE A 55 14.47 19.54 52.31
N PRO A 56 14.70 20.69 51.60
CA PRO A 56 13.84 21.85 51.32
C PRO A 56 13.89 22.31 49.83
N ALA A 57 13.29 23.47 49.53
CA ALA A 57 13.69 24.33 48.40
C ALA A 57 14.44 25.58 48.92
N ILE A 58 15.39 26.13 48.14
CA ILE A 58 16.09 27.41 48.40
C ILE A 58 16.24 28.19 47.07
N SER A 59 16.16 29.52 47.15
CA SER A 59 16.23 30.51 46.05
C SER A 59 17.38 31.53 46.27
N ALA A 60 17.49 32.56 45.40
CA ALA A 60 18.53 33.63 45.25
C ALA A 60 19.47 33.38 44.04
N SER A 61 19.64 34.25 43.02
CA SER A 61 20.10 35.68 42.94
C SER A 61 21.59 35.87 43.30
N GLY A 62 22.43 36.60 42.55
CA GLY A 62 22.21 37.44 41.34
C GLY A 62 23.53 38.02 40.77
N ASP A 63 23.48 39.26 40.23
CA ASP A 63 24.58 40.21 39.94
C ASP A 63 25.59 39.99 38.77
N ALA A 64 25.20 40.50 37.60
CA ALA A 64 25.77 41.63 36.84
C ALA A 64 27.31 41.92 36.69
N ARG A 65 27.70 42.18 35.42
CA ARG A 65 28.70 43.15 34.86
C ARG A 65 28.55 43.12 33.31
N GLU A 66 28.48 44.20 32.50
CA GLU A 66 29.34 45.39 32.32
C GLU A 66 30.76 45.05 31.78
N GLU A 67 31.30 45.60 30.68
CA GLU A 67 30.81 46.49 29.58
C GLU A 67 31.65 46.14 28.29
N GLU A 68 31.70 46.81 27.11
CA GLU A 68 31.30 48.17 26.67
C GLU A 68 30.79 48.22 25.18
N ARG A 69 31.64 48.59 24.19
CA ARG A 69 31.34 48.88 22.77
C ARG A 69 32.49 48.37 21.84
N ALA A 70 32.58 48.55 20.51
CA ALA A 70 31.87 49.39 19.53
C ALA A 70 31.94 48.82 18.08
N ASP A 71 30.98 49.21 17.23
CA ASP A 71 31.04 49.81 15.86
C ASP A 71 32.20 49.41 14.88
N ASP A 72 32.01 49.27 13.55
CA ASP A 72 31.43 50.25 12.60
C ASP A 72 31.03 49.65 11.21
N ASP A 73 30.42 50.48 10.35
CA ASP A 73 29.71 50.33 9.06
C ASP A 73 30.16 49.33 7.93
N GLY A 74 29.23 49.01 7.01
CA GLY A 74 29.55 48.25 5.77
C GLY A 74 28.44 47.78 4.79
N THR A 75 27.35 48.53 4.55
CA THR A 75 26.35 48.25 3.47
C THR A 75 26.83 48.78 2.09
N PRO A 76 26.32 48.36 0.89
CA PRO A 76 24.90 48.09 0.57
C PRO A 76 24.57 46.98 -0.49
N ASP A 77 23.26 46.91 -0.81
CA ASP A 77 22.58 46.33 -2.00
C ASP A 77 22.77 44.85 -2.38
N GLY A 78 21.64 44.13 -2.51
CA GLY A 78 21.61 42.74 -2.97
C GLY A 78 20.29 41.97 -2.77
N THR A 79 19.12 42.59 -2.94
CA THR A 79 17.83 41.88 -2.87
C THR A 79 17.58 41.01 -4.11
N PRO A 80 16.87 39.88 -3.93
CA PRO A 80 15.81 39.54 -4.88
C PRO A 80 14.54 39.02 -4.19
N ASP A 81 13.47 39.82 -4.19
CA ASP A 81 12.12 39.38 -3.84
C ASP A 81 11.53 38.46 -4.94
N GLY A 82 11.53 37.15 -4.70
CA GLY A 82 11.04 36.11 -5.61
C GLY A 82 9.52 35.94 -5.64
N THR A 83 8.79 36.99 -6.02
CA THR A 83 7.32 37.13 -6.03
C THR A 83 6.47 35.86 -6.31
N ARG A 84 5.88 35.27 -5.26
CA ARG A 84 4.66 34.46 -5.37
C ARG A 84 3.45 35.36 -5.63
N ARG A 85 3.09 35.60 -6.91
CA ARG A 85 1.72 35.82 -7.46
C ARG A 85 1.78 36.45 -8.85
N SER A 86 1.40 35.69 -9.88
CA SER A 86 0.61 36.22 -10.99
C SER A 86 -0.16 35.08 -11.67
N LEU A 87 -1.46 35.27 -11.83
CA LEU A 87 -2.37 34.39 -12.58
C LEU A 87 -3.11 35.26 -13.60
N LEU A 88 -3.33 34.71 -14.80
CA LEU A 88 -4.26 35.21 -15.82
C LEU A 88 -3.99 36.59 -16.46
N ALA A 89 -3.09 36.59 -17.46
CA ALA A 89 -3.26 37.30 -18.74
C ALA A 89 -2.42 36.55 -19.80
N SER A 90 -2.88 36.22 -21.01
CA SER A 90 -3.79 36.99 -21.87
C SER A 90 -4.63 36.10 -22.81
N VAL A 91 -5.89 36.48 -23.05
CA VAL A 91 -6.71 36.02 -24.20
C VAL A 91 -7.54 37.20 -24.69
N ALA A 92 -7.36 37.63 -25.95
CA ALA A 92 -8.40 38.08 -26.89
C ALA A 92 -7.83 38.85 -28.11
N LEU A 93 -8.51 38.72 -29.26
CA LEU A 93 -8.42 39.54 -30.50
C LEU A 93 -7.08 39.44 -31.27
N LEU A 94 -7.01 39.54 -32.62
CA LEU A 94 -7.99 39.90 -33.66
C LEU A 94 -8.21 38.74 -34.65
N LEU A 95 -9.46 38.37 -34.97
CA LEU A 95 -10.29 38.82 -36.12
C LEU A 95 -9.83 38.41 -37.54
N ALA A 96 -10.57 37.43 -38.07
CA ALA A 96 -11.16 37.36 -39.42
C ALA A 96 -10.30 37.62 -40.69
N ARG A 97 -10.30 36.63 -41.60
CA ARG A 97 -10.43 36.87 -43.05
C ARG A 97 -11.19 35.75 -43.76
N SER A 98 -11.70 36.05 -44.96
CA SER A 98 -12.79 35.35 -45.64
C SER A 98 -12.36 34.26 -46.63
N SER A 99 -13.33 33.42 -47.01
CA SER A 99 -13.25 32.35 -48.02
C SER A 99 -12.82 32.83 -49.43
N PRO A 100 -12.53 31.89 -50.34
CA PRO A 100 -13.61 31.39 -51.21
C PRO A 100 -13.72 29.85 -51.28
N ALA A 101 -14.81 29.36 -51.87
CA ALA A 101 -15.08 27.93 -52.05
C ALA A 101 -14.51 27.39 -53.38
N LEU A 102 -14.27 26.08 -53.43
CA LEU A 102 -14.13 25.29 -54.66
C LEU A 102 -14.98 24.01 -54.58
N ALA A 103 -15.35 23.48 -55.74
CA ALA A 103 -16.52 22.61 -55.89
C ALA A 103 -16.24 21.09 -55.73
N SER A 104 -17.28 20.37 -55.33
CA SER A 104 -17.30 18.89 -55.26
C SER A 104 -17.33 18.23 -56.65
N PRO A 105 -16.56 17.15 -56.88
CA PRO A 105 -16.90 16.15 -57.88
C PRO A 105 -17.87 15.11 -57.28
N SER A 106 -19.03 14.92 -57.92
CA SER A 106 -20.03 13.93 -57.50
C SER A 106 -19.62 12.50 -57.88
N ILE A 107 -19.45 11.62 -56.90
CA ILE A 107 -19.20 10.17 -57.11
C ILE A 107 -20.54 9.42 -56.97
N PRO A 108 -20.88 8.48 -57.87
CA PRO A 108 -22.17 7.79 -57.86
C PRO A 108 -22.35 6.86 -56.66
N ALA A 109 -23.60 6.68 -56.23
CA ALA A 109 -23.96 5.86 -55.08
C ALA A 109 -23.63 4.38 -55.27
N ARG A 110 -22.95 3.78 -54.28
CA ARG A 110 -22.71 2.33 -54.16
C ARG A 110 -23.77 1.71 -53.26
N PRO A 111 -24.31 0.51 -53.55
CA PRO A 111 -25.41 -0.07 -52.78
C PRO A 111 -25.03 -0.37 -51.32
N SER A 112 -26.00 -0.21 -50.43
CA SER A 112 -25.86 -0.33 -48.98
C SER A 112 -25.53 -1.77 -48.54
N PRO A 113 -24.47 -1.99 -47.71
CA PRO A 113 -24.36 -3.20 -46.92
C PRO A 113 -25.41 -3.21 -45.77
N PRO A 114 -25.74 -4.38 -45.19
CA PRO A 114 -26.68 -4.47 -44.08
C PRO A 114 -26.15 -3.78 -42.81
N ALA A 115 -27.06 -3.23 -42.01
CA ALA A 115 -26.72 -2.43 -40.83
C ALA A 115 -26.26 -3.29 -39.64
N LEU A 116 -24.95 -3.43 -39.48
CA LEU A 116 -24.30 -3.88 -38.24
C LEU A 116 -23.23 -2.87 -37.80
N ALA A 117 -23.69 -1.67 -37.46
CA ALA A 117 -22.86 -0.62 -36.87
C ALA A 117 -23.06 -0.59 -35.34
N ALA A 118 -22.51 -1.60 -34.65
CA ALA A 118 -22.24 -1.46 -33.22
C ALA A 118 -21.34 -0.23 -33.03
N SER A 119 -21.67 0.66 -32.09
CA SER A 119 -20.87 1.87 -31.85
C SER A 119 -19.47 1.52 -31.32
N LEU A 120 -18.50 2.42 -31.45
CA LEU A 120 -17.14 2.18 -30.96
C LEU A 120 -17.09 1.73 -29.49
N PRO A 121 -17.88 2.32 -28.56
CA PRO A 121 -17.98 1.82 -27.19
C PRO A 121 -18.54 0.39 -27.07
N ALA A 122 -19.50 0.01 -27.91
CA ALA A 122 -20.03 -1.36 -27.92
C ALA A 122 -19.00 -2.37 -28.45
N GLN A 123 -18.25 -2.00 -29.50
CA GLN A 123 -17.14 -2.82 -30.01
C GLN A 123 -15.99 -2.92 -28.99
N LEU A 124 -15.75 -1.86 -28.19
CA LEU A 124 -14.76 -1.90 -27.11
C LEU A 124 -15.20 -2.81 -25.96
N VAL A 125 -16.50 -2.83 -25.61
CA VAL A 125 -17.05 -3.78 -24.63
C VAL A 125 -16.95 -5.23 -25.13
N ASP A 126 -17.22 -5.47 -26.41
CA ASP A 126 -17.09 -6.81 -27.03
C ASP A 126 -15.61 -7.26 -27.13
N ALA A 127 -14.68 -6.33 -27.37
CA ALA A 127 -13.24 -6.60 -27.39
C ALA A 127 -12.60 -6.74 -26.00
N LEU A 128 -13.21 -6.16 -24.96
CA LEU A 128 -12.85 -6.36 -23.55
C LEU A 128 -13.55 -7.57 -22.91
N ALA A 129 -14.48 -8.22 -23.62
CA ALA A 129 -15.07 -9.48 -23.17
C ALA A 129 -13.98 -10.57 -23.13
N PRO A 130 -13.79 -11.27 -21.99
CA PRO A 130 -12.72 -12.25 -21.86
C PRO A 130 -12.92 -13.42 -22.81
N ALA A 131 -11.90 -13.72 -23.62
CA ALA A 131 -11.88 -14.83 -24.58
C ALA A 131 -12.33 -16.14 -23.90
N THR A 132 -13.51 -16.62 -24.28
CA THR A 132 -14.32 -17.48 -23.40
C THR A 132 -14.03 -18.96 -23.61
N GLU A 133 -12.94 -19.45 -23.02
CA GLU A 133 -12.83 -20.89 -22.70
C GLU A 133 -14.02 -21.31 -21.81
N PRO A 134 -14.72 -22.41 -22.11
CA PRO A 134 -15.97 -22.80 -21.43
C PRO A 134 -15.71 -23.43 -20.05
N GLY A 135 -15.16 -22.65 -19.12
CA GLY A 135 -15.04 -22.95 -17.71
C GLY A 135 -15.68 -21.85 -16.84
N ARG A 136 -16.08 -22.18 -15.60
CA ARG A 136 -16.54 -21.17 -14.64
C ARG A 136 -15.40 -20.18 -14.40
N VAL A 137 -15.55 -18.94 -14.86
CA VAL A 137 -14.65 -17.84 -14.49
C VAL A 137 -14.77 -17.69 -12.97
N ALA A 138 -13.65 -17.79 -12.25
CA ALA A 138 -13.68 -17.71 -10.80
C ALA A 138 -14.16 -16.33 -10.35
N ASP A 139 -15.06 -16.33 -9.37
CA ASP A 139 -15.55 -15.10 -8.76
C ASP A 139 -14.47 -14.43 -7.91
N ALA A 140 -13.51 -15.21 -7.39
CA ALA A 140 -12.36 -14.73 -6.63
C ALA A 140 -11.13 -15.63 -6.77
N LEU A 141 -9.96 -15.02 -6.59
CA LEU A 141 -8.64 -15.62 -6.73
C LEU A 141 -7.81 -15.34 -5.47
N ARG A 142 -7.30 -16.39 -4.82
CA ARG A 142 -6.34 -16.30 -3.70
C ARG A 142 -4.91 -16.39 -4.21
N LEU A 143 -4.07 -15.45 -3.78
CA LEU A 143 -2.65 -15.36 -4.09
C LEU A 143 -1.82 -15.48 -2.81
N PRO A 144 -0.68 -16.19 -2.83
CA PRO A 144 0.29 -16.10 -1.75
C PRO A 144 0.99 -14.73 -1.77
N MET A 145 1.00 -14.06 -0.63
CA MET A 145 1.87 -12.92 -0.37
C MET A 145 3.21 -13.43 0.21
N THR A 146 4.21 -12.56 0.27
CA THR A 146 5.45 -12.83 1.00
C THR A 146 5.85 -11.57 1.74
N LEU A 147 6.07 -11.67 3.05
CA LEU A 147 6.60 -10.57 3.84
C LEU A 147 8.10 -10.43 3.57
N ASP A 148 8.50 -9.30 3.00
CA ASP A 148 9.87 -9.02 2.57
C ASP A 148 10.21 -7.55 2.90
N GLY A 149 11.37 -7.27 3.49
CA GLY A 149 11.79 -5.92 3.90
C GLY A 149 10.89 -5.14 4.88
N GLY A 150 9.86 -5.78 5.46
CA GLY A 150 8.85 -5.11 6.30
C GLY A 150 7.54 -4.77 5.58
N THR A 151 7.36 -5.24 4.34
CA THR A 151 6.10 -5.07 3.58
C THR A 151 5.71 -6.37 2.87
N TYR A 152 4.45 -6.51 2.46
CA TYR A 152 4.00 -7.69 1.71
C TYR A 152 4.17 -7.48 0.21
N VAL A 153 4.77 -8.45 -0.47
CA VAL A 153 4.85 -8.49 -1.94
C VAL A 153 4.12 -9.68 -2.52
N VAL A 154 3.56 -9.53 -3.72
CA VAL A 154 2.98 -10.61 -4.52
C VAL A 154 3.75 -10.78 -5.83
N ARG A 155 3.55 -11.93 -6.48
CA ARG A 155 3.97 -12.15 -7.86
C ARG A 155 2.80 -11.94 -8.80
N TYR A 156 3.07 -11.29 -9.92
CA TYR A 156 2.14 -11.12 -11.04
C TYR A 156 2.93 -11.22 -12.36
N ALA A 157 2.28 -11.02 -13.50
CA ALA A 157 2.95 -10.89 -14.78
C ALA A 157 2.36 -9.76 -15.62
N ILE A 158 3.19 -9.13 -16.45
CA ILE A 158 2.75 -8.30 -17.59
C ILE A 158 3.13 -9.04 -18.86
N GLY A 159 2.16 -9.39 -19.69
CA GLY A 159 2.39 -10.27 -20.85
C GLY A 159 3.06 -11.57 -20.39
N ASP A 160 4.26 -11.84 -20.91
CA ASP A 160 5.08 -13.00 -20.54
C ASP A 160 6.26 -12.63 -19.62
N THR A 161 6.29 -11.43 -19.03
CA THR A 161 7.27 -11.05 -17.98
C THR A 161 6.67 -11.32 -16.60
N THR A 162 7.37 -12.08 -15.77
CA THR A 162 7.03 -12.23 -14.34
C THR A 162 7.56 -11.03 -13.54
N CYS A 163 6.70 -10.46 -12.71
CA CYS A 163 6.95 -9.29 -11.89
C CYS A 163 6.76 -9.60 -10.39
N ARG A 164 7.29 -8.73 -9.54
CA ARG A 164 6.89 -8.58 -8.14
C ARG A 164 6.52 -7.13 -7.86
N GLY A 165 5.64 -6.91 -6.89
CA GLY A 165 5.30 -5.59 -6.39
C GLY A 165 4.70 -5.67 -4.99
N VAL A 166 4.75 -4.56 -4.27
CA VAL A 166 4.19 -4.40 -2.92
C VAL A 166 2.67 -4.37 -2.99
N VAL A 167 2.02 -5.15 -2.14
CA VAL A 167 0.55 -5.11 -1.96
C VAL A 167 0.22 -3.86 -1.17
N ASP A 168 -0.38 -2.87 -1.82
CA ASP A 168 -0.46 -1.52 -1.29
C ASP A 168 -1.91 -1.00 -1.30
N THR A 169 -2.50 -0.81 -0.12
CA THR A 169 -3.84 -0.23 0.02
C THR A 169 -3.86 1.30 0.21
N GLY A 170 -2.69 1.95 0.24
CA GLY A 170 -2.51 3.39 0.19
C GLY A 170 -2.40 3.95 -1.24
N SER A 171 -1.76 3.24 -2.17
CA SER A 171 -1.56 3.69 -3.57
C SER A 171 -2.57 3.12 -4.59
N PRO A 172 -2.79 3.82 -5.72
CA PRO A 172 -3.79 3.42 -6.71
C PRO A 172 -3.25 2.66 -7.93
N PHE A 173 -1.94 2.57 -8.14
CA PHE A 173 -1.38 2.16 -9.44
C PHE A 173 -0.70 0.79 -9.39
N LEU A 174 -0.76 0.09 -10.52
CA LEU A 174 0.22 -0.95 -10.83
C LEU A 174 1.47 -0.23 -11.36
N THR A 175 2.64 -0.48 -10.77
CA THR A 175 3.91 0.08 -11.26
C THR A 175 4.99 -1.01 -11.39
N MET A 176 6.05 -0.70 -12.14
CA MET A 176 7.23 -1.53 -12.36
C MET A 176 8.50 -0.67 -12.35
N GLU A 177 9.59 -1.20 -11.80
CA GLU A 177 10.91 -0.62 -12.02
C GLU A 177 11.30 -0.79 -13.51
N GLY A 178 11.67 0.30 -14.18
CA GLY A 178 12.15 0.30 -15.56
C GLY A 178 13.60 -0.18 -15.72
N ARG A 179 14.32 -0.35 -14.61
CA ARG A 179 15.62 -1.03 -14.55
C ARG A 179 15.36 -2.52 -14.30
N CYS A 180 15.82 -3.38 -15.21
CA CYS A 180 15.63 -4.82 -15.07
C CYS A 180 16.40 -5.38 -13.86
N THR A 181 15.70 -6.05 -12.94
CA THR A 181 16.30 -6.75 -11.79
C THR A 181 15.69 -8.14 -11.61
N ASP A 182 16.49 -9.12 -11.18
CA ASP A 182 16.00 -10.47 -10.86
C ASP A 182 15.00 -10.49 -9.68
N TYR A 183 14.95 -9.41 -8.90
CA TYR A 183 14.11 -9.27 -7.71
C TYR A 183 12.71 -8.71 -8.02
N TRP A 184 12.61 -7.67 -8.86
CA TRP A 184 11.33 -7.04 -9.23
C TRP A 184 10.78 -7.50 -10.60
N GLY A 185 11.65 -7.83 -11.55
CA GLY A 185 11.29 -8.23 -12.91
C GLY A 185 12.04 -7.45 -13.99
N CYS A 186 11.75 -7.76 -15.25
CA CYS A 186 12.33 -7.12 -16.43
C CYS A 186 11.29 -7.08 -17.55
N LEU A 187 10.65 -5.93 -17.74
CA LEU A 187 9.60 -5.77 -18.76
C LEU A 187 10.20 -5.86 -20.16
N LYS A 188 9.73 -6.80 -20.98
CA LYS A 188 10.13 -6.84 -22.41
C LYS A 188 9.33 -5.79 -23.17
N GLU A 189 9.95 -5.19 -24.18
CA GLU A 189 9.29 -4.26 -25.11
C GLU A 189 8.12 -4.91 -25.87
N SER A 190 8.05 -6.24 -25.94
CA SER A 190 6.93 -6.99 -26.50
C SER A 190 5.72 -7.13 -25.56
N ASP A 191 5.89 -6.98 -24.25
CA ASP A 191 4.84 -7.23 -23.26
C ASP A 191 4.00 -5.98 -22.93
N ALA A 192 4.40 -4.80 -23.41
CA ALA A 192 3.70 -3.54 -23.18
C ALA A 192 3.87 -2.54 -24.34
N ARG A 193 2.88 -1.68 -24.55
CA ARG A 193 2.84 -0.67 -25.62
C ARG A 193 2.61 0.75 -25.09
N PRO A 194 2.95 1.82 -25.84
CA PRO A 194 2.66 3.19 -25.46
C PRO A 194 1.16 3.41 -25.19
N SER A 195 0.83 4.08 -24.09
CA SER A 195 -0.55 4.33 -23.67
C SER A 195 -1.21 5.55 -24.34
N GLY A 196 -0.40 6.53 -24.77
CA GLY A 196 -0.87 7.85 -25.19
C GLY A 196 -0.98 8.87 -24.05
N TYR A 197 -0.86 8.45 -22.79
CA TYR A 197 -0.63 9.39 -21.68
C TYR A 197 0.83 9.89 -21.70
N GLY A 198 1.02 11.17 -21.39
CA GLY A 198 2.35 11.72 -21.14
C GLY A 198 2.93 11.23 -19.81
N ASP A 199 4.26 11.09 -19.79
CA ASP A 199 5.07 10.74 -18.63
C ASP A 199 4.83 11.71 -17.45
N THR A 200 5.03 11.22 -16.23
CA THR A 200 4.86 11.99 -14.99
C THR A 200 6.05 11.80 -14.04
N TYR A 201 6.01 12.50 -12.91
CA TYR A 201 6.88 12.30 -11.75
C TYR A 201 5.95 12.14 -10.55
N GLU A 202 6.10 11.07 -9.79
CA GLU A 202 5.10 10.61 -8.82
C GLU A 202 5.69 10.53 -7.41
N ILE A 203 4.91 10.90 -6.39
CA ILE A 203 5.35 10.92 -4.99
C ILE A 203 4.34 10.16 -4.13
N TYR A 204 4.78 9.05 -3.53
CA TYR A 204 3.99 8.16 -2.69
C TYR A 204 4.48 8.27 -1.25
N GLY A 205 4.16 9.41 -0.63
CA GLY A 205 4.53 9.71 0.76
C GLY A 205 6.05 9.77 0.99
N LEU A 206 6.64 8.66 1.44
CA LEU A 206 8.09 8.51 1.68
C LEU A 206 8.86 7.90 0.49
N GLN A 207 8.20 7.66 -0.65
CA GLN A 207 8.85 7.26 -1.91
C GLN A 207 8.67 8.36 -2.97
N GLU A 208 9.72 8.65 -3.73
CA GLU A 208 9.66 9.43 -4.97
C GLU A 208 10.06 8.53 -6.14
N ASP A 209 9.15 8.37 -7.09
CA ASP A 209 9.45 7.70 -8.35
C ASP A 209 9.99 8.74 -9.32
N GLY A 210 10.97 8.34 -10.14
CA GLY A 210 11.51 9.17 -11.20
C GLY A 210 10.52 9.39 -12.35
N VAL A 211 11.05 9.57 -13.57
CA VAL A 211 10.19 9.70 -14.76
C VAL A 211 9.40 8.40 -14.94
N THR A 212 8.09 8.51 -14.75
CA THR A 212 7.13 7.41 -14.80
C THR A 212 6.46 7.42 -16.16
N ARG A 213 6.83 6.46 -17.01
CA ARG A 213 6.24 6.27 -18.33
C ARG A 213 4.99 5.42 -18.22
N TRP A 214 3.89 5.90 -18.80
CA TRP A 214 2.62 5.19 -18.78
C TRP A 214 2.45 4.30 -20.01
N VAL A 215 2.26 3.00 -19.78
CA VAL A 215 2.15 1.96 -20.81
C VAL A 215 0.94 1.07 -20.57
N LEU A 216 0.49 0.37 -21.63
CA LEU A 216 -0.62 -0.57 -21.60
C LEU A 216 -0.10 -2.00 -21.82
N GLY A 217 -0.62 -2.99 -21.10
CA GLY A 217 -0.28 -4.40 -21.27
C GLY A 217 -1.20 -5.36 -20.50
N ASP A 218 -1.11 -6.65 -20.80
CA ASP A 218 -1.91 -7.69 -20.13
C ASP A 218 -1.42 -7.94 -18.71
N ALA A 219 -2.13 -7.45 -17.69
CA ALA A 219 -1.85 -7.78 -16.30
C ALA A 219 -2.44 -9.15 -15.93
N ARG A 220 -1.60 -10.07 -15.48
CA ARG A 220 -1.94 -11.48 -15.24
C ARG A 220 -1.58 -11.88 -13.81
N PHE A 221 -2.50 -12.58 -13.15
CA PHE A 221 -2.39 -13.02 -11.77
C PHE A 221 -2.75 -14.50 -11.69
N ASP A 222 -1.81 -15.35 -11.26
CA ASP A 222 -2.00 -16.79 -11.10
C ASP A 222 -2.18 -17.14 -9.61
N GLY A 223 -3.24 -17.88 -9.28
CA GLY A 223 -3.60 -18.19 -7.89
C GLY A 223 -4.56 -19.36 -7.77
N GLU A 224 -5.14 -19.55 -6.59
CA GLU A 224 -6.12 -20.60 -6.29
C GLU A 224 -7.56 -20.06 -6.35
N VAL A 225 -8.47 -20.83 -6.95
CA VAL A 225 -9.91 -20.51 -6.97
C VAL A 225 -10.49 -20.61 -5.56
N VAL A 226 -11.21 -19.57 -5.15
CA VAL A 226 -11.94 -19.56 -3.87
C VAL A 226 -13.39 -19.15 -4.06
N ASP A 227 -14.31 -19.86 -3.42
CA ASP A 227 -15.69 -19.40 -3.25
C ASP A 227 -15.70 -18.41 -2.06
N VAL A 228 -16.07 -17.15 -2.30
CA VAL A 228 -16.06 -16.06 -1.30
C VAL A 228 -17.20 -16.15 -0.27
N THR A 229 -18.20 -16.99 -0.53
CA THR A 229 -19.34 -17.19 0.37
C THR A 229 -18.98 -18.16 1.51
N VAL A 230 -19.16 -17.69 2.74
CA VAL A 230 -19.11 -18.42 4.02
C VAL A 230 -17.71 -18.71 4.59
N ASP A 231 -17.34 -17.91 5.58
CA ASP A 231 -16.83 -18.45 6.85
C ASP A 231 -17.65 -17.85 8.00
N GLU A 232 -18.43 -18.69 8.68
CA GLU A 232 -19.33 -18.31 9.78
C GLU A 232 -18.64 -18.33 11.16
N THR A 233 -17.32 -18.48 11.25
CA THR A 233 -16.58 -18.61 12.53
C THR A 233 -16.45 -17.33 13.37
N VAL A 234 -17.48 -16.48 13.38
CA VAL A 234 -17.72 -15.51 14.46
C VAL A 234 -18.15 -16.29 15.72
N GLY A 235 -17.18 -16.84 16.44
CA GLY A 235 -17.42 -17.46 17.74
C GLY A 235 -18.09 -16.46 18.71
N PRO A 236 -19.16 -16.84 19.41
CA PRO A 236 -19.89 -15.92 20.29
C PRO A 236 -19.00 -15.46 21.45
N PRO A 237 -19.25 -14.26 22.03
CA PRO A 237 -18.48 -13.75 23.15
C PRO A 237 -18.64 -14.66 24.38
N VAL A 238 -17.58 -15.40 24.70
CA VAL A 238 -17.55 -16.33 25.83
C VAL A 238 -17.59 -15.53 27.14
N GLY A 239 -18.68 -15.69 27.90
CA GLY A 239 -18.84 -15.10 29.23
C GLY A 239 -17.85 -15.68 30.27
N PRO A 240 -17.76 -15.06 31.46
CA PRO A 240 -16.84 -15.50 32.50
C PRO A 240 -17.13 -16.93 32.98
N PRO A 241 -16.11 -17.72 33.36
CA PRO A 241 -16.25 -19.14 33.63
C PRO A 241 -17.00 -19.42 34.95
N ALA A 242 -18.12 -20.14 34.85
CA ALA A 242 -18.89 -20.60 36.01
C ALA A 242 -19.46 -22.01 35.79
N GLY A 243 -19.09 -22.94 36.67
CA GLY A 243 -19.69 -24.29 36.75
C GLY A 243 -19.14 -25.33 35.76
N TRP A 244 -18.87 -26.53 36.27
CA TRP A 244 -18.72 -27.73 35.44
C TRP A 244 -20.11 -28.35 35.20
N SER A 245 -20.34 -28.88 34.00
CA SER A 245 -21.29 -29.98 33.77
C SER A 245 -20.84 -30.76 32.53
N GLU A 246 -21.00 -32.09 32.56
CA GLU A 246 -20.51 -32.99 31.52
C GLU A 246 -21.54 -33.26 30.41
N THR A 247 -21.07 -33.91 29.34
CA THR A 247 -21.85 -34.67 28.35
C THR A 247 -22.92 -33.95 27.53
N SER A 248 -22.64 -33.80 26.23
CA SER A 248 -23.42 -34.49 25.19
C SER A 248 -22.59 -34.72 23.95
N ASN A 249 -22.62 -35.94 23.42
CA ASN A 249 -21.93 -36.29 22.17
C ASN A 249 -22.71 -35.76 20.96
N ASN A 250 -22.01 -35.19 19.98
CA ASN A 250 -22.50 -35.18 18.60
C ASN A 250 -21.33 -35.23 17.62
N ALA A 251 -21.06 -36.42 17.10
CA ALA A 251 -19.98 -36.67 16.15
C ALA A 251 -20.42 -36.32 14.72
N ASN A 252 -20.49 -35.03 14.39
CA ASN A 252 -20.56 -34.59 12.99
C ASN A 252 -19.16 -34.70 12.36
N THR A 253 -18.86 -35.90 11.87
CA THR A 253 -17.62 -36.21 11.14
C THR A 253 -17.61 -35.49 9.79
N SER A 254 -17.22 -34.21 9.79
CA SER A 254 -17.04 -33.43 8.57
C SER A 254 -16.01 -34.11 7.67
N MET A 255 -16.45 -34.58 6.50
CA MET A 255 -15.54 -35.13 5.49
C MET A 255 -14.74 -33.97 4.87
N SER A 256 -13.58 -33.68 5.46
CA SER A 256 -12.52 -32.90 4.81
C SER A 256 -11.95 -33.71 3.64
N GLY A 257 -12.71 -33.77 2.54
CA GLY A 257 -12.24 -34.28 1.27
C GLY A 257 -11.30 -33.26 0.65
N ASN A 258 -10.08 -33.69 0.32
CA ASN A 258 -9.10 -32.88 -0.40
C ASN A 258 -9.64 -32.47 -1.79
N LYS A 259 -10.39 -31.36 -1.85
CA LYS A 259 -10.55 -30.59 -3.10
C LYS A 259 -9.14 -30.16 -3.49
N LEU A 260 -8.60 -30.76 -4.56
CA LEU A 260 -7.35 -30.33 -5.16
C LEU A 260 -7.52 -28.86 -5.54
N ALA A 261 -6.70 -27.96 -4.98
CA ALA A 261 -6.85 -26.52 -5.19
C ALA A 261 -6.69 -26.20 -6.68
N THR A 262 -7.80 -25.86 -7.34
CA THR A 262 -7.79 -25.53 -8.76
C THR A 262 -7.06 -24.22 -8.95
N LYS A 263 -5.91 -24.27 -9.63
CA LYS A 263 -5.21 -23.05 -10.03
C LYS A 263 -5.94 -22.41 -11.20
N GLN A 264 -6.17 -21.11 -11.10
CA GLN A 264 -6.76 -20.30 -12.16
C GLN A 264 -5.98 -19.00 -12.32
N ARG A 265 -6.21 -18.35 -13.46
CA ARG A 265 -5.63 -17.07 -13.83
C ARG A 265 -6.73 -16.01 -13.86
N PHE A 266 -6.47 -14.87 -13.24
CA PHE A 266 -7.11 -13.61 -13.64
C PHE A 266 -6.22 -12.93 -14.67
N THR A 267 -6.82 -12.51 -15.79
CA THR A 267 -6.16 -11.72 -16.83
C THR A 267 -6.98 -10.46 -17.04
N PHE A 268 -6.33 -9.32 -16.94
CA PHE A 268 -6.88 -8.01 -17.20
C PHE A 268 -6.16 -7.46 -18.44
N PRO A 269 -6.79 -7.50 -19.64
CA PRO A 269 -6.14 -7.07 -20.87
C PRO A 269 -5.95 -5.55 -20.87
N GLU A 270 -4.90 -5.07 -21.54
CA GLU A 270 -4.72 -3.64 -21.84
C GLU A 270 -4.79 -2.70 -20.60
N VAL A 271 -4.27 -3.15 -19.46
CA VAL A 271 -4.21 -2.37 -18.21
C VAL A 271 -3.12 -1.30 -18.33
N LEU A 272 -3.46 -0.07 -17.92
CA LEU A 272 -2.51 1.03 -17.74
C LEU A 272 -1.69 0.82 -16.47
N PHE A 273 -0.36 0.84 -16.61
CA PHE A 273 0.59 0.77 -15.52
C PHE A 273 1.79 1.71 -15.75
N GLY A 274 2.46 2.08 -14.65
CA GLY A 274 3.63 2.96 -14.67
C GLY A 274 4.95 2.20 -14.73
N VAL A 275 5.89 2.64 -15.57
CA VAL A 275 7.27 2.13 -15.61
C VAL A 275 8.22 3.25 -15.21
N THR A 276 8.90 3.08 -14.08
CA THR A 276 9.65 4.16 -13.41
C THR A 276 11.13 4.12 -13.80
N SER A 277 11.73 5.26 -14.17
CA SER A 277 13.16 5.31 -14.56
C SER A 277 14.10 4.97 -13.39
N GLU A 278 13.65 5.25 -12.18
CA GLU A 278 14.26 4.98 -10.89
C GLU A 278 13.21 5.18 -9.79
N VAL A 279 13.55 4.70 -8.60
CA VAL A 279 12.76 4.89 -7.37
C VAL A 279 13.73 5.36 -6.29
N THR A 280 13.32 6.35 -5.50
CA THR A 280 14.14 6.93 -4.43
C THR A 280 13.36 6.97 -3.11
N ALA A 281 13.92 6.34 -2.09
CA ALA A 281 13.38 6.34 -0.74
C ALA A 281 13.78 7.63 0.01
N LYS A 282 12.82 8.26 0.72
CA LYS A 282 13.07 9.35 1.67
C LYS A 282 13.56 8.80 3.01
N GLU A 283 14.08 9.71 3.84
CA GLU A 283 14.38 9.43 5.24
C GLU A 283 13.12 8.91 5.97
N GLY A 284 13.28 7.83 6.74
CA GLY A 284 12.17 7.11 7.40
C GLY A 284 11.72 5.83 6.70
N SER A 285 12.02 5.66 5.41
CA SER A 285 11.84 4.39 4.70
C SER A 285 12.79 3.29 5.23
N SER A 286 12.44 2.02 5.03
CA SER A 286 13.30 0.90 5.41
C SER A 286 14.57 0.82 4.53
N GLY A 287 15.57 0.03 4.96
CA GLY A 287 16.84 -0.16 4.25
C GLY A 287 16.87 -1.41 3.34
N SER A 288 15.73 -1.83 2.81
CA SER A 288 15.56 -3.08 2.05
C SER A 288 15.52 -2.84 0.54
N PRO A 289 15.79 -3.85 -0.32
CA PRO A 289 15.34 -3.81 -1.71
C PRO A 289 13.83 -3.53 -1.84
N ALA A 290 13.02 -4.00 -0.89
CA ALA A 290 11.58 -3.73 -0.82
C ALA A 290 11.20 -2.28 -0.43
N SER A 291 12.19 -1.40 -0.21
CA SER A 291 12.00 0.01 0.16
C SER A 291 12.07 0.97 -1.03
N TYR A 292 12.31 0.42 -2.22
CA TYR A 292 12.32 1.10 -3.51
C TYR A 292 11.38 0.30 -4.42
N ALA A 293 10.07 0.44 -4.17
CA ALA A 293 9.10 -0.58 -4.53
C ALA A 293 8.23 -0.22 -5.75
N PRO A 294 8.11 -1.10 -6.75
CA PRO A 294 6.94 -1.14 -7.61
C PRO A 294 5.71 -1.61 -6.82
N PHE A 295 4.55 -1.04 -7.10
CA PHE A 295 3.30 -1.28 -6.39
C PHE A 295 2.37 -2.20 -7.17
N VAL A 296 1.60 -3.01 -6.44
CA VAL A 296 0.29 -3.52 -6.84
C VAL A 296 -0.74 -2.72 -6.03
N GLY A 297 -0.94 -1.46 -6.43
CA GLY A 297 -1.84 -0.52 -5.77
C GLY A 297 -3.29 -0.97 -5.84
N LEU A 298 -3.94 -1.06 -4.69
CA LEU A 298 -5.28 -1.58 -4.50
C LEU A 298 -6.34 -0.48 -4.30
N VAL A 299 -6.00 0.81 -4.33
CA VAL A 299 -7.01 1.88 -4.24
C VAL A 299 -7.81 1.98 -5.54
N LYS A 300 -9.14 1.80 -5.47
CA LYS A 300 -10.00 1.68 -6.66
C LYS A 300 -10.48 3.02 -7.23
N GLU A 301 -11.12 3.89 -6.46
CA GLU A 301 -11.63 5.16 -6.99
C GLU A 301 -10.59 6.30 -6.92
N ARG A 302 -10.65 7.21 -7.90
CA ARG A 302 -9.85 8.45 -8.00
C ARG A 302 -10.74 9.70 -7.95
N ALA A 303 -10.14 10.88 -7.76
CA ALA A 303 -10.89 12.15 -7.64
C ALA A 303 -11.30 12.82 -8.96
N GLY A 304 -10.69 12.42 -10.08
CA GLY A 304 -11.01 12.94 -11.41
C GLY A 304 -10.00 12.49 -12.47
N ASP A 305 -10.21 12.84 -13.73
CA ASP A 305 -9.40 12.37 -14.88
C ASP A 305 -8.02 13.04 -15.01
N TRP A 306 -7.66 13.91 -14.06
CA TRP A 306 -6.28 14.37 -13.90
C TRP A 306 -5.38 13.30 -13.27
N ILE A 307 -5.93 12.47 -12.37
CA ILE A 307 -5.32 11.23 -11.90
C ILE A 307 -5.51 10.15 -12.97
N ARG A 308 -4.45 9.39 -13.26
CA ARG A 308 -4.48 8.26 -14.20
C ARG A 308 -5.45 7.17 -13.72
N PRO A 309 -6.01 6.34 -14.62
CA PRO A 309 -6.70 5.10 -14.24
C PRO A 309 -5.93 4.32 -13.15
N THR A 310 -6.63 3.96 -12.07
CA THR A 310 -6.09 3.11 -11.00
C THR A 310 -6.02 1.66 -11.49
N PHE A 311 -5.27 0.77 -10.83
CA PHE A 311 -5.24 -0.64 -11.21
C PHE A 311 -6.64 -1.27 -11.07
N LEU A 312 -7.20 -1.32 -9.86
CA LEU A 312 -8.52 -1.96 -9.67
C LEU A 312 -9.65 -1.25 -10.42
N GLY A 313 -9.55 0.07 -10.65
CA GLY A 313 -10.53 0.84 -11.42
C GLY A 313 -10.54 0.55 -12.92
N GLN A 314 -9.59 -0.25 -13.42
CA GLN A 314 -9.57 -0.79 -14.79
C GLN A 314 -10.07 -2.25 -14.84
N THR A 315 -10.50 -2.83 -13.72
CA THR A 315 -10.86 -4.25 -13.60
C THR A 315 -12.28 -4.46 -13.09
N ASP A 316 -12.76 -5.70 -13.19
CA ASP A 316 -14.00 -6.16 -12.57
C ASP A 316 -13.83 -6.63 -11.11
N VAL A 317 -12.69 -6.35 -10.47
CA VAL A 317 -12.47 -6.61 -9.03
C VAL A 317 -13.25 -5.56 -8.21
N THR A 318 -14.19 -6.03 -7.39
CA THR A 318 -15.06 -5.18 -6.55
C THR A 318 -14.63 -5.13 -5.09
N SER A 319 -13.86 -6.13 -4.64
CA SER A 319 -13.35 -6.24 -3.28
C SER A 319 -12.00 -6.97 -3.21
N PHE A 320 -11.30 -6.82 -2.09
CA PHE A 320 -10.15 -7.64 -1.74
C PHE A 320 -10.11 -7.96 -0.24
N SER A 321 -9.32 -8.97 0.13
CA SER A 321 -8.91 -9.18 1.52
C SER A 321 -7.43 -9.55 1.64
N LEU A 322 -6.81 -9.13 2.74
CA LEU A 322 -5.45 -9.44 3.15
C LEU A 322 -5.53 -10.26 4.44
N ASP A 323 -5.12 -11.52 4.40
CA ASP A 323 -4.98 -12.37 5.58
C ASP A 323 -3.48 -12.45 5.97
N PHE A 324 -3.16 -11.84 7.10
CA PHE A 324 -1.80 -11.77 7.66
C PHE A 324 -1.45 -12.99 8.55
N THR A 325 -2.40 -13.92 8.70
CA THR A 325 -2.27 -15.20 9.40
C THR A 325 -1.89 -16.31 8.43
N THR A 326 -2.50 -16.33 7.23
CA THR A 326 -2.14 -17.26 6.15
C THR A 326 -1.15 -16.69 5.13
N ASP A 327 -0.81 -15.40 5.21
CA ASP A 327 -0.03 -14.66 4.24
C ASP A 327 -0.66 -14.67 2.83
N THR A 328 -1.96 -14.38 2.71
CA THR A 328 -2.67 -14.41 1.41
C THR A 328 -3.48 -13.15 1.10
N LEU A 329 -3.51 -12.82 -0.19
CA LEU A 329 -4.37 -11.79 -0.80
C LEU A 329 -5.51 -12.50 -1.54
N VAL A 330 -6.76 -12.09 -1.35
CA VAL A 330 -7.89 -12.53 -2.20
C VAL A 330 -8.40 -11.34 -3.00
N LEU A 331 -8.35 -11.43 -4.33
CA LEU A 331 -9.01 -10.49 -5.24
C LEU A 331 -10.38 -11.08 -5.65
N SER A 332 -11.45 -10.30 -5.57
CA SER A 332 -12.81 -10.78 -5.81
C SER A 332 -13.65 -9.83 -6.66
N ARG A 333 -14.47 -10.41 -7.54
CA ARG A 333 -15.46 -9.77 -8.42
C ARG A 333 -16.84 -9.63 -7.76
N ARG A 334 -16.91 -9.93 -6.45
CA ARG A 334 -18.09 -9.85 -5.59
C ARG A 334 -17.70 -9.26 -4.23
N GLU A 335 -18.66 -8.70 -3.51
CA GLU A 335 -18.52 -8.32 -2.10
C GLU A 335 -18.04 -9.51 -1.25
N GLN A 336 -17.03 -9.27 -0.40
CA GLN A 336 -16.47 -10.20 0.58
C GLN A 336 -17.02 -9.98 2.00
N ILE A 337 -17.65 -8.83 2.28
CA ILE A 337 -18.33 -8.56 3.56
C ILE A 337 -19.84 -8.72 3.33
N PRO A 338 -20.51 -9.74 3.90
CA PRO A 338 -21.95 -9.92 3.73
C PRO A 338 -22.75 -8.65 4.10
N ARG A 339 -23.80 -8.33 3.35
CA ARG A 339 -24.55 -7.05 3.47
C ARG A 339 -25.29 -6.93 4.80
N GLU A 340 -25.67 -8.06 5.36
CA GLU A 340 -26.25 -8.27 6.67
C GLU A 340 -25.21 -8.21 7.82
N LEU A 341 -23.92 -8.42 7.54
CA LEU A 341 -22.87 -8.41 8.54
C LEU A 341 -22.46 -6.97 8.88
N ARG A 342 -23.20 -6.38 9.82
CA ARG A 342 -22.92 -5.04 10.38
C ARG A 342 -21.86 -5.05 11.47
N ALA A 343 -21.79 -6.13 12.27
CA ALA A 343 -20.90 -6.25 13.41
C ALA A 343 -19.42 -6.31 12.98
N GLY A 344 -18.62 -5.36 13.48
CA GLY A 344 -17.19 -5.23 13.12
C GLY A 344 -16.92 -4.67 11.72
N THR A 345 -17.95 -4.33 10.96
CA THR A 345 -17.85 -3.65 9.66
C THR A 345 -17.99 -2.14 9.86
N MET A 346 -17.25 -1.34 9.09
CA MET A 346 -17.24 0.12 9.14
C MET A 346 -17.51 0.70 7.74
N SER A 347 -18.31 1.76 7.68
CA SER A 347 -18.50 2.55 6.45
C SER A 347 -17.25 3.40 6.18
N MET A 348 -16.77 3.41 4.94
CA MET A 348 -15.59 4.21 4.56
C MET A 348 -15.96 5.66 4.25
N VAL A 349 -15.08 6.59 4.64
CA VAL A 349 -15.25 8.05 4.49
C VAL A 349 -14.53 8.56 3.25
N ASP A 350 -15.20 9.41 2.47
CA ASP A 350 -14.61 10.06 1.30
C ASP A 350 -13.70 11.21 1.73
N LEU A 351 -12.37 11.06 1.58
CA LEU A 351 -11.39 12.12 1.89
C LEU A 351 -11.07 13.03 0.68
N ARG A 352 -11.66 12.77 -0.50
CA ARG A 352 -11.47 13.63 -1.68
C ARG A 352 -11.96 15.07 -1.49
N PRO A 353 -13.05 15.37 -0.74
CA PRO A 353 -13.44 16.74 -0.41
C PRO A 353 -12.40 17.52 0.42
N LEU A 354 -11.51 16.83 1.14
CA LEU A 354 -10.39 17.43 1.87
C LEU A 354 -9.16 17.64 0.96
N GLY A 355 -9.21 17.23 -0.30
CA GLY A 355 -8.11 17.35 -1.27
C GLY A 355 -7.31 16.07 -1.50
N SER A 356 -7.77 14.90 -1.03
CA SER A 356 -7.13 13.63 -1.39
C SER A 356 -7.31 13.31 -2.89
N PRO A 357 -6.28 12.80 -3.59
CA PRO A 357 -6.39 12.42 -5.01
C PRO A 357 -7.26 11.18 -5.25
N VAL A 358 -7.55 10.38 -4.22
CA VAL A 358 -8.18 9.06 -4.33
C VAL A 358 -9.16 8.78 -3.20
N PHE A 359 -10.02 7.78 -3.37
CA PHE A 359 -10.84 7.26 -2.26
C PHE A 359 -9.99 6.26 -1.46
N HIS A 360 -9.21 6.75 -0.51
CA HIS A 360 -8.51 5.88 0.44
C HIS A 360 -9.49 5.04 1.24
N TYR A 361 -9.04 3.88 1.70
CA TYR A 361 -9.82 3.01 2.59
C TYR A 361 -9.73 3.53 4.03
N ALA A 362 -10.49 4.61 4.25
CA ALA A 362 -10.43 5.47 5.42
C ALA A 362 -11.69 5.37 6.29
N VAL A 363 -11.53 5.49 7.60
CA VAL A 363 -12.62 5.56 8.60
C VAL A 363 -12.34 6.66 9.63
N GLU A 364 -13.40 7.19 10.26
CA GLU A 364 -13.31 8.20 11.31
C GLU A 364 -12.91 7.58 12.67
N VAL A 365 -12.05 8.28 13.43
CA VAL A 365 -11.53 7.85 14.73
C VAL A 365 -12.22 8.63 15.86
N GLU A 366 -13.02 7.94 16.68
CA GLU A 366 -13.69 8.54 17.85
C GLU A 366 -12.72 8.79 19.02
N GLU A 367 -11.76 7.89 19.20
CA GLU A 367 -10.77 7.97 20.28
C GLU A 367 -9.40 7.53 19.78
N LEU A 368 -8.47 8.48 19.67
CA LEU A 368 -7.03 8.21 19.57
C LEU A 368 -6.45 8.11 20.99
N TRP A 369 -5.72 7.03 21.26
CA TRP A 369 -4.99 6.78 22.50
C TRP A 369 -3.52 6.59 22.19
N ILE A 370 -2.65 7.37 22.83
CA ILE A 370 -1.19 7.36 22.66
C ILE A 370 -0.58 7.09 24.02
N ASN A 371 0.36 6.15 24.14
CA ASN A 371 1.15 5.95 25.37
C ASN A 371 0.30 5.77 26.65
N GLY A 372 -0.90 5.18 26.52
CA GLY A 372 -1.89 5.00 27.60
C GLY A 372 -2.87 6.16 27.82
N SER A 373 -2.64 7.33 27.22
CA SER A 373 -3.46 8.54 27.35
C SER A 373 -4.39 8.76 26.16
N ARG A 374 -5.65 9.16 26.39
CA ARG A 374 -6.54 9.62 25.30
C ARG A 374 -6.11 11.01 24.83
N HIS A 375 -5.74 11.12 23.55
CA HIS A 375 -5.51 12.41 22.89
C HIS A 375 -6.82 13.21 22.82
N LYS A 376 -6.72 14.53 22.98
CA LYS A 376 -7.86 15.46 22.96
C LYS A 376 -7.62 16.51 21.89
N THR A 377 -8.50 16.54 20.90
CA THR A 377 -8.59 17.56 19.86
C THR A 377 -10.05 17.69 19.44
N ASP A 378 -10.44 18.87 18.97
CA ASP A 378 -11.73 19.11 18.32
C ASP A 378 -11.62 18.96 16.78
N VAL A 379 -10.41 18.72 16.25
CA VAL A 379 -10.14 18.45 14.83
C VAL A 379 -10.43 16.97 14.52
N PRO A 380 -11.27 16.63 13.52
CA PRO A 380 -11.54 15.26 13.12
C PRO A 380 -10.27 14.48 12.76
N ILE A 381 -10.18 13.21 13.18
CA ILE A 381 -9.07 12.31 12.85
C ILE A 381 -9.59 11.18 11.98
N TYR A 382 -8.98 10.96 10.82
CA TYR A 382 -9.26 9.82 9.94
C TYR A 382 -8.08 8.84 9.93
N VAL A 383 -8.37 7.54 9.91
CA VAL A 383 -7.36 6.50 9.72
C VAL A 383 -7.57 5.79 8.38
N VAL A 384 -6.52 5.80 7.56
CA VAL A 384 -6.38 5.02 6.32
C VAL A 384 -5.71 3.68 6.66
N PHE A 385 -6.27 2.57 6.18
CA PHE A 385 -5.60 1.26 6.25
C PHE A 385 -4.64 1.11 5.06
N ASP A 386 -3.34 1.07 5.33
CA ASP A 386 -2.28 1.16 4.31
C ASP A 386 -1.28 0.00 4.45
N SER A 387 -1.35 -0.99 3.56
CA SER A 387 -0.43 -2.14 3.56
C SER A 387 0.93 -1.86 2.90
N GLY A 388 1.08 -0.74 2.18
CA GLY A 388 2.37 -0.24 1.72
C GLY A 388 3.21 0.27 2.89
N THR A 389 2.57 0.97 3.85
CA THR A 389 3.20 1.42 5.09
C THR A 389 3.50 0.27 6.06
N THR A 390 4.76 0.14 6.48
CA THR A 390 5.17 -0.84 7.51
C THR A 390 4.67 -0.48 8.91
N GLY A 391 4.86 0.77 9.33
CA GLY A 391 4.63 1.25 10.71
C GLY A 391 3.32 2.03 10.88
N MET A 392 3.43 3.32 11.16
CA MET A 392 2.35 4.30 11.09
C MET A 392 2.90 5.64 10.63
N LEU A 393 2.28 6.25 9.62
CA LEU A 393 2.57 7.63 9.23
C LEU A 393 1.44 8.52 9.75
N VAL A 394 1.78 9.67 10.30
CA VAL A 394 0.81 10.58 10.93
C VAL A 394 1.00 11.98 10.35
N ASP A 395 -0.10 12.65 10.04
CA ASP A 395 -0.11 14.08 9.74
C ASP A 395 0.83 14.86 10.67
N ARG A 396 1.70 15.70 10.10
CA ARG A 396 2.77 16.38 10.82
C ARG A 396 2.26 17.22 12.00
N ASP A 397 1.12 17.88 11.85
CA ASP A 397 0.56 18.71 12.90
C ASP A 397 -0.01 17.85 14.05
N LEU A 398 -0.71 16.75 13.75
CA LEU A 398 -1.10 15.78 14.79
C LEU A 398 0.10 15.15 15.48
N PHE A 399 1.18 14.83 14.74
CA PHE A 399 2.38 14.23 15.31
C PHE A 399 3.07 15.15 16.33
N TYR A 400 3.33 16.42 15.95
CA TYR A 400 4.05 17.35 16.83
C TYR A 400 3.19 17.98 17.94
N ASN A 401 1.86 18.02 17.80
CA ASN A 401 0.95 18.51 18.83
C ASN A 401 0.36 17.39 19.72
N SER A 402 1.03 16.23 19.79
CA SER A 402 0.61 15.10 20.64
C SER A 402 1.80 14.33 21.23
N ASP A 403 1.50 13.40 22.14
CA ASP A 403 2.50 12.54 22.80
C ASP A 403 3.29 11.64 21.81
N LEU A 404 2.91 11.58 20.53
CA LEU A 404 3.65 10.86 19.48
C LEU A 404 5.08 11.39 19.33
N ALA A 405 5.26 12.72 19.38
CA ALA A 405 6.57 13.39 19.30
C ALA A 405 7.47 13.15 20.51
N LEU A 406 6.94 12.64 21.63
CA LEU A 406 7.72 12.20 22.80
C LEU A 406 8.27 10.77 22.64
N GLY A 407 7.93 10.10 21.53
CA GLY A 407 8.22 8.69 21.26
C GLY A 407 7.00 7.82 21.56
N THR A 408 6.59 7.01 20.58
CA THR A 408 5.40 6.15 20.69
C THR A 408 5.81 4.74 21.13
N PHE A 409 5.35 4.28 22.28
CA PHE A 409 5.49 2.87 22.72
C PHE A 409 4.20 2.06 22.61
N GLU A 410 3.05 2.74 22.56
CA GLU A 410 1.77 2.18 22.13
C GLU A 410 0.86 3.25 21.51
N CYS A 411 0.01 2.83 20.57
CA CYS A 411 -1.05 3.65 19.99
C CYS A 411 -2.27 2.78 19.66
N HIS A 412 -3.47 3.27 19.98
CA HIS A 412 -4.74 2.60 19.71
C HIS A 412 -5.76 3.61 19.17
N MET A 413 -6.56 3.17 18.21
CA MET A 413 -7.65 3.95 17.61
C MET A 413 -8.97 3.19 17.77
N LYS A 414 -10.03 3.90 18.13
CA LYS A 414 -11.39 3.36 18.21
C LYS A 414 -12.28 4.05 17.19
N MET A 415 -13.06 3.25 16.47
CA MET A 415 -13.92 3.66 15.35
C MET A 415 -15.32 3.06 15.51
N ARG A 416 -16.30 3.64 14.81
CA ARG A 416 -17.71 3.24 14.88
C ARG A 416 -18.06 2.21 13.80
N GLY A 417 -18.58 1.06 14.21
CA GLY A 417 -19.15 0.06 13.32
C GLY A 417 -20.53 0.45 12.78
N GLU A 418 -20.96 -0.20 11.70
CA GLU A 418 -22.28 0.04 11.06
C GLU A 418 -23.47 -0.28 11.98
N ASP A 419 -23.28 -1.16 12.98
CA ASP A 419 -24.23 -1.48 14.05
C ASP A 419 -24.14 -0.52 15.25
N GLY A 420 -23.25 0.48 15.21
CA GLY A 420 -22.93 1.35 16.32
C GLY A 420 -21.98 0.75 17.37
N SER A 421 -21.47 -0.47 17.15
CA SER A 421 -20.42 -1.05 18.00
C SER A 421 -19.10 -0.28 17.89
N ARG A 422 -18.17 -0.57 18.82
CA ARG A 422 -16.81 0.00 18.80
C ARG A 422 -15.83 -1.01 18.24
N VAL A 423 -15.27 -0.68 17.08
CA VAL A 423 -14.11 -1.37 16.51
C VAL A 423 -12.85 -0.72 17.08
N GLN A 424 -11.84 -1.52 17.42
CA GLN A 424 -10.54 -1.02 17.90
C GLN A 424 -9.39 -1.69 17.15
N ILE A 425 -8.50 -0.85 16.62
CA ILE A 425 -7.19 -1.24 16.10
C ILE A 425 -6.11 -0.64 16.99
N GLY A 426 -4.95 -1.30 17.12
CA GLY A 426 -3.87 -0.79 17.96
C GLY A 426 -2.59 -1.60 17.83
N SER A 427 -1.48 -1.01 18.25
CA SER A 427 -0.18 -1.67 18.30
C SER A 427 0.74 -1.05 19.34
N SER A 428 1.76 -1.80 19.73
CA SER A 428 2.69 -1.44 20.80
C SER A 428 3.95 -2.29 20.72
N LEU A 429 5.02 -1.85 21.40
CA LEU A 429 6.27 -2.61 21.56
C LEU A 429 6.10 -3.97 22.27
N ARG A 430 4.90 -4.29 22.78
CA ARG A 430 4.55 -5.59 23.39
C ARG A 430 3.76 -6.51 22.47
N THR A 431 3.04 -5.96 21.49
CA THR A 431 2.18 -6.71 20.56
C THR A 431 2.87 -6.90 19.22
N CYS A 432 3.46 -5.83 18.69
CA CYS A 432 4.30 -5.84 17.52
C CYS A 432 5.60 -6.61 17.80
N THR A 433 5.63 -7.88 17.43
CA THR A 433 6.73 -8.81 17.70
C THR A 433 7.04 -9.68 16.48
N SER A 434 8.27 -10.19 16.40
CA SER A 434 8.78 -11.09 15.36
C SER A 434 8.74 -10.56 13.92
N ARG A 435 7.54 -10.49 13.31
CA ARG A 435 7.32 -10.10 11.90
C ARG A 435 6.81 -8.67 11.71
N CYS A 436 6.91 -7.85 12.74
CA CYS A 436 6.31 -6.53 12.84
C CYS A 436 7.37 -5.48 13.26
N LEU A 437 7.28 -4.26 12.71
CA LEU A 437 8.14 -3.11 13.07
C LEU A 437 7.27 -1.93 13.50
N PHE A 438 7.20 -1.65 14.80
CA PHE A 438 6.43 -0.54 15.35
C PHE A 438 7.28 0.73 15.31
N LEU A 439 7.01 1.57 14.32
CA LEU A 439 7.60 2.88 14.13
C LEU A 439 6.48 3.87 13.80
N THR A 440 6.54 5.08 14.36
CA THR A 440 5.63 6.18 14.01
C THR A 440 6.45 7.37 13.52
N LEU A 441 6.06 7.95 12.37
CA LEU A 441 6.75 9.09 11.77
C LEU A 441 5.75 10.20 11.35
N PRO A 442 6.16 11.49 11.41
CA PRO A 442 5.39 12.58 10.84
C PRO A 442 5.49 12.58 9.30
N ILE A 443 4.41 12.93 8.61
CA ILE A 443 4.38 13.13 7.17
C ILE A 443 3.62 14.40 6.78
N ASP A 444 4.09 15.08 5.74
CA ASP A 444 3.37 16.19 5.11
C ASP A 444 2.23 15.63 4.26
N VAL A 445 0.97 15.83 4.69
CA VAL A 445 -0.20 15.46 3.89
C VAL A 445 -0.59 16.66 3.02
N PRO A 446 -0.39 16.63 1.69
CA PRO A 446 -0.51 17.82 0.85
C PRO A 446 -1.96 18.22 0.52
N TRP A 447 -2.96 17.63 1.17
CA TRP A 447 -4.38 17.87 0.91
C TRP A 447 -4.83 19.20 1.54
N ASP A 448 -5.63 20.00 0.84
CA ASP A 448 -5.95 21.38 1.26
C ASP A 448 -6.68 21.44 2.60
N GLY A 449 -7.56 20.49 2.92
CA GLY A 449 -8.26 20.47 4.21
C GLY A 449 -7.34 20.14 5.38
N VAL A 450 -6.42 19.20 5.20
CA VAL A 450 -5.41 18.84 6.22
C VAL A 450 -4.45 20.02 6.44
N ARG A 451 -3.94 20.63 5.37
CA ARG A 451 -3.11 21.86 5.43
C ARG A 451 -3.82 23.10 5.97
N ARG A 452 -5.14 23.05 6.22
CA ARG A 452 -5.93 24.10 6.87
C ARG A 452 -6.35 23.76 8.31
N GLY A 453 -5.95 22.60 8.82
CA GLY A 453 -6.37 22.11 10.14
C GLY A 453 -7.84 21.69 10.21
N GLU A 454 -8.48 21.39 9.08
CA GLU A 454 -9.88 20.94 9.02
C GLU A 454 -10.03 19.45 9.38
N ALA A 455 -8.93 18.69 9.29
CA ALA A 455 -8.84 17.28 9.66
C ALA A 455 -7.37 16.85 9.83
N HIS A 456 -7.12 15.83 10.63
CA HIS A 456 -5.85 15.09 10.66
C HIS A 456 -6.01 13.70 10.03
N VAL A 457 -4.90 13.13 9.54
CA VAL A 457 -4.90 11.82 8.87
C VAL A 457 -3.79 10.93 9.44
N ILE A 458 -4.12 9.66 9.66
CA ILE A 458 -3.20 8.60 10.08
C ILE A 458 -3.20 7.52 9.00
N PHE A 459 -2.05 7.07 8.54
CA PHE A 459 -1.88 5.89 7.71
C PHE A 459 -1.43 4.74 8.62
N ALA A 460 -2.37 3.86 8.97
CA ALA A 460 -2.15 2.73 9.85
C ALA A 460 -1.61 1.55 9.05
N GLY A 461 -0.32 1.26 9.26
CA GLY A 461 0.43 0.27 8.52
C GLY A 461 0.22 -1.18 8.97
N LEU A 462 0.99 -2.08 8.36
CA LEU A 462 1.04 -3.49 8.71
C LEU A 462 1.26 -3.71 10.21
N ALA A 463 2.05 -2.86 10.89
CA ALA A 463 2.28 -2.94 12.33
C ALA A 463 1.00 -2.86 13.18
N PHE A 464 -0.07 -2.26 12.67
CA PHE A 464 -1.39 -2.19 13.31
C PHE A 464 -2.31 -3.32 12.82
N MET A 465 -2.25 -3.62 11.51
CA MET A 465 -3.11 -4.61 10.87
C MET A 465 -2.74 -6.06 11.22
N PHE A 466 -1.47 -6.38 11.48
CA PHE A 466 -1.04 -7.69 11.99
C PHE A 466 -1.83 -8.11 13.24
N ASN A 467 -2.10 -7.17 14.15
CA ASN A 467 -2.82 -7.44 15.40
C ASN A 467 -4.33 -7.72 15.19
N GLN A 468 -4.84 -7.57 13.96
CA GLN A 468 -6.24 -7.82 13.58
C GLN A 468 -6.44 -9.13 12.80
N GLY A 469 -5.36 -9.83 12.44
CA GLY A 469 -5.39 -11.08 11.65
C GLY A 469 -5.68 -10.88 10.15
N SER A 470 -6.65 -10.05 9.78
CA SER A 470 -6.93 -9.69 8.39
C SER A 470 -7.56 -8.30 8.22
N LEU A 471 -7.52 -7.80 6.98
CA LEU A 471 -8.26 -6.64 6.46
C LEU A 471 -9.12 -7.10 5.28
N THR A 472 -10.42 -6.77 5.27
CA THR A 472 -11.31 -6.98 4.11
C THR A 472 -11.89 -5.64 3.67
N VAL A 473 -11.85 -5.35 2.37
CA VAL A 473 -12.35 -4.09 1.78
C VAL A 473 -13.27 -4.41 0.61
N ASP A 474 -14.54 -4.04 0.74
CA ASP A 474 -15.48 -3.96 -0.38
C ASP A 474 -15.43 -2.53 -0.93
N ALA A 475 -14.58 -2.31 -1.93
CA ALA A 475 -14.32 -0.99 -2.48
C ALA A 475 -15.60 -0.36 -3.07
N ASP A 476 -16.34 -1.13 -3.90
CA ASP A 476 -17.55 -0.63 -4.57
C ASP A 476 -18.74 -0.43 -3.61
N ALA A 477 -18.82 -1.22 -2.53
CA ALA A 477 -19.82 -1.03 -1.48
C ALA A 477 -19.40 0.02 -0.44
N ARG A 478 -18.14 0.47 -0.48
CA ARG A 478 -17.47 1.37 0.47
C ARG A 478 -17.51 0.87 1.93
N ARG A 479 -17.25 -0.41 2.13
CA ARG A 479 -17.23 -1.08 3.45
C ARG A 479 -15.85 -1.68 3.75
N VAL A 480 -15.43 -1.62 5.01
CA VAL A 480 -14.18 -2.24 5.48
C VAL A 480 -14.41 -3.01 6.78
N ARG A 481 -13.76 -4.16 6.94
CA ARG A 481 -13.85 -5.03 8.12
C ARG A 481 -12.46 -5.52 8.51
N LEU A 482 -12.23 -5.64 9.82
CA LEU A 482 -11.01 -6.20 10.40
C LEU A 482 -11.30 -7.62 10.93
N GLY A 483 -10.38 -8.56 10.70
CA GLY A 483 -10.62 -10.01 10.84
C GLY A 483 -11.00 -10.46 12.25
N GLY A 484 -10.31 -9.96 13.26
CA GLY A 484 -10.61 -10.16 14.66
C GLY A 484 -10.18 -8.96 15.48
N GLY A 485 -11.08 -8.44 16.33
CA GLY A 485 -10.80 -7.28 17.16
C GLY A 485 -9.57 -7.48 18.06
N PHE A 486 -8.76 -6.43 18.18
CA PHE A 486 -7.52 -6.37 18.94
C PHE A 486 -7.56 -7.13 20.28
N LYS A 487 -6.98 -8.33 20.33
CA LYS A 487 -6.83 -9.16 21.54
C LYS A 487 -5.71 -8.66 22.48
N GLY A 488 -5.50 -7.35 22.53
CA GLY A 488 -4.82 -6.75 23.66
C GLY A 488 -5.58 -7.11 24.95
N ALA A 489 -4.84 -7.22 26.06
CA ALA A 489 -5.49 -7.28 27.37
C ALA A 489 -6.32 -5.99 27.58
N ALA A 490 -7.23 -6.00 28.55
CA ALA A 490 -7.85 -4.76 29.02
C ALA A 490 -6.75 -3.83 29.56
N PHE A 491 -6.26 -2.91 28.72
CA PHE A 491 -5.16 -2.00 29.05
C PHE A 491 -5.71 -0.81 29.84
N LEU A 492 -5.76 -0.99 31.16
CA LEU A 492 -5.94 0.00 32.22
C LEU A 492 -4.95 -0.35 33.36
#